data_AF-A0A2E8UB04-F1
#
_entry.id   AF-A0A2E8UB04-F1
#
_cell.length_a   1.000
_cell.length_b   1.000
_cell.length_c   1.000
_cell.angle_alpha   90.00
_cell.angle_beta   90.00
_cell.angle_gamma   90.00
#
_symmetry.space_group_name_H-M   'P 1'
#
loop_
_entity.id
_entity.type
_entity.pdbx_description
1 polymer ?
#
loop_
_entity_poly.entity_id
_entity_poly.type
_entity_poly.pdbx_seq_one_letter_code
_entity_poly.pdbx_strand_id
1 'polypeptide(L)'
;MAREVIEEQIARPLGLEINSAAASIVSVATENMVQAISEITVNQGIDPAESLLIGGGGAAGLNSTFIARRLGCPKLLIPVTGAGLSAYGAAISDLTSEFRSVFFATSDNWDAKGVNNNLKTLEARAKEFIDSAGKGSVSSKIEYTVEARYAGQVWEIDVPLRDFQFGKKYTLEQLVDDFHEVHNDIFAISDPDSSVEMVCWTAAVSCQMRAEDGVRNVTFSASDKSDERRLVYFDGHGKLSTPIKKLGNIVTGKKDLGPAIVETPFTTIVIDPEASYQVSENNSVIIWP
;
A
#
# COMPACT_ATOMS: atom_id res chain seq x y z
N MET A 1 21.06 0.40 -30.38
CA MET A 1 20.82 -0.72 -29.45
C MET A 1 19.33 -0.98 -29.17
N ALA A 2 18.62 -0.25 -28.29
CA ALA A 2 17.22 -0.60 -27.96
C ALA A 2 16.27 -0.62 -29.17
N ARG A 3 16.40 0.37 -30.06
CA ARG A 3 15.65 0.47 -31.31
C ARG A 3 15.84 -0.76 -32.21
N GLU A 4 17.08 -1.16 -32.44
CA GLU A 4 17.44 -2.30 -33.29
C GLU A 4 16.87 -3.61 -32.73
N VAL A 5 16.98 -3.81 -31.41
CA VAL A 5 16.44 -5.01 -30.75
C VAL A 5 14.92 -5.12 -30.93
N ILE A 6 14.19 -4.03 -30.71
CA ILE A 6 12.72 -4.02 -30.92
C ILE A 6 12.40 -4.27 -32.39
N GLU A 7 13.15 -3.67 -33.31
CA GLU A 7 12.94 -3.84 -34.75
C GLU A 7 13.14 -5.29 -35.20
N GLU A 8 14.23 -5.92 -34.78
CA GLU A 8 14.61 -7.26 -35.21
C GLU A 8 13.80 -8.35 -34.52
N GLN A 9 13.51 -8.21 -33.22
CA GLN A 9 12.87 -9.28 -32.44
C GLN A 9 11.35 -9.20 -32.40
N ILE A 10 10.77 -8.01 -32.62
CA ILE A 10 9.32 -7.80 -32.46
C ILE A 10 8.70 -7.22 -33.73
N ALA A 11 9.21 -6.07 -34.22
CA ALA A 11 8.57 -5.36 -35.32
C ALA A 11 8.58 -6.15 -36.64
N ARG A 12 9.77 -6.60 -37.08
CA ARG A 12 9.93 -7.34 -38.34
C ARG A 12 9.22 -8.71 -38.33
N PRO A 13 9.32 -9.54 -37.27
CA PRO A 13 8.61 -10.82 -37.22
C PRO A 13 7.08 -10.68 -37.24
N LEU A 14 6.54 -9.60 -36.65
CA LEU A 14 5.09 -9.34 -36.61
C LEU A 14 4.58 -8.47 -37.76
N GLY A 15 5.46 -7.98 -38.65
CA GLY A 15 5.09 -7.08 -39.74
C GLY A 15 4.59 -5.70 -39.27
N LEU A 16 5.04 -5.23 -38.10
CA LEU A 16 4.64 -3.96 -37.51
C LEU A 16 5.67 -2.85 -37.78
N GLU A 17 5.21 -1.61 -37.80
CA GLU A 17 6.13 -0.47 -37.69
C GLU A 17 6.76 -0.41 -36.29
N ILE A 18 7.99 0.10 -36.22
CA ILE A 18 8.78 0.08 -34.98
C ILE A 18 8.12 0.81 -33.80
N ASN A 19 7.44 1.94 -34.04
CA ASN A 19 6.77 2.67 -32.96
C ASN A 19 5.53 1.91 -32.47
N SER A 20 4.79 1.29 -33.40
CA SER A 20 3.62 0.44 -33.07
C SER A 20 4.06 -0.82 -32.31
N ALA A 21 5.18 -1.43 -32.68
CA ALA A 21 5.77 -2.54 -31.94
C ALA A 21 6.16 -2.11 -30.51
N ALA A 22 6.84 -0.97 -30.36
CA ALA A 22 7.20 -0.44 -29.03
C ALA A 22 5.96 -0.12 -28.18
N ALA A 23 4.93 0.49 -28.76
CA ALA A 23 3.66 0.77 -28.08
C ALA A 23 2.94 -0.53 -27.67
N SER A 24 2.98 -1.55 -28.51
CA SER A 24 2.40 -2.88 -28.20
C SER A 24 3.10 -3.55 -27.02
N ILE A 25 4.43 -3.41 -26.90
CA ILE A 25 5.18 -3.92 -25.74
C ILE A 25 4.70 -3.24 -24.46
N VAL A 26 4.54 -1.91 -24.47
CA VAL A 26 4.02 -1.16 -23.32
C VAL A 26 2.60 -1.59 -23.00
N SER A 27 1.73 -1.71 -24.00
CA SER A 27 0.34 -2.16 -23.83
C SER A 27 0.24 -3.55 -23.19
N VAL A 28 1.00 -4.53 -23.67
CA VAL A 28 1.02 -5.88 -23.07
C VAL A 28 1.54 -5.85 -21.64
N ALA A 29 2.59 -5.08 -21.37
CA ALA A 29 3.10 -4.93 -20.00
C ALA A 29 2.05 -4.28 -19.08
N THR A 30 1.31 -3.28 -19.56
CA THR A 30 0.19 -2.65 -18.85
C THR A 30 -0.91 -3.64 -18.53
N GLU A 31 -1.38 -4.43 -19.50
CA GLU A 31 -2.46 -5.40 -19.25
C GLU A 31 -2.04 -6.46 -18.23
N ASN A 32 -0.80 -6.94 -18.27
CA ASN A 32 -0.28 -7.87 -17.27
C ASN A 32 -0.28 -7.27 -15.86
N MET A 33 0.14 -6.00 -15.72
CA MET A 33 0.12 -5.30 -14.43
C MET A 33 -1.32 -5.03 -13.94
N VAL A 34 -2.22 -4.64 -14.84
CA VAL A 34 -3.64 -4.42 -14.54
C VAL A 34 -4.31 -5.70 -14.06
N GLN A 35 -4.03 -6.84 -14.70
CA GLN A 35 -4.54 -8.14 -14.29
C GLN A 35 -4.07 -8.47 -12.87
N ALA A 36 -2.77 -8.35 -12.60
CA ALA A 36 -2.22 -8.62 -11.27
C ALA A 36 -2.81 -7.71 -10.18
N ILE A 37 -3.03 -6.43 -10.47
CA ILE A 37 -3.70 -5.51 -9.53
C ILE A 37 -5.16 -5.95 -9.31
N SER A 38 -5.89 -6.23 -10.38
CA SER A 38 -7.32 -6.62 -10.32
C SER A 38 -7.53 -7.91 -9.54
N GLU A 39 -6.65 -8.90 -9.72
CA GLU A 39 -6.67 -10.17 -8.97
C GLU A 39 -6.50 -9.97 -7.46
N ILE A 40 -5.82 -8.92 -7.02
CA ILE A 40 -5.66 -8.63 -5.60
C ILE A 40 -6.83 -7.77 -5.11
N THR A 41 -7.17 -6.70 -5.83
CA THR A 41 -8.14 -5.69 -5.37
C THR A 41 -9.58 -6.18 -5.48
N VAL A 42 -9.98 -6.71 -6.64
CA VAL A 42 -11.37 -7.12 -6.90
C VAL A 42 -11.73 -8.36 -6.07
N ASN A 43 -10.79 -9.28 -5.88
CA ASN A 43 -11.00 -10.44 -5.00
C ASN A 43 -11.14 -10.04 -3.52
N GLN A 44 -10.62 -8.87 -3.13
CA GLN A 44 -10.84 -8.28 -1.80
C GLN A 44 -12.10 -7.38 -1.76
N GLY A 45 -12.90 -7.33 -2.82
CA GLY A 45 -14.11 -6.52 -2.91
C GLY A 45 -13.86 -5.02 -3.12
N ILE A 46 -12.63 -4.62 -3.46
CA ILE A 46 -12.25 -3.22 -3.67
C ILE A 46 -12.49 -2.85 -5.15
N ASP A 47 -13.35 -1.87 -5.40
CA ASP A 47 -13.56 -1.30 -6.73
C ASP A 47 -12.46 -0.27 -7.07
N PRO A 48 -11.62 -0.53 -8.10
CA PRO A 48 -10.60 0.44 -8.53
C PRO A 48 -11.17 1.77 -9.01
N ALA A 49 -12.42 1.82 -9.48
CA ALA A 49 -13.09 3.05 -9.94
C ALA A 49 -13.43 4.01 -8.78
N GLU A 50 -13.50 3.50 -7.55
CA GLU A 50 -13.68 4.30 -6.34
C GLU A 50 -12.35 4.59 -5.62
N SER A 51 -11.23 4.15 -6.19
CA SER A 51 -9.91 4.14 -5.55
C SER A 51 -8.93 5.15 -6.16
N LEU A 52 -8.00 5.64 -5.33
CA LEU A 52 -6.83 6.38 -5.79
C LEU A 52 -5.69 5.41 -6.10
N LEU A 53 -5.15 5.44 -7.32
CA LEU A 53 -3.92 4.68 -7.61
C LEU A 53 -2.70 5.46 -7.08
N ILE A 54 -1.81 4.81 -6.33
CA ILE A 54 -0.54 5.39 -5.88
C ILE A 54 0.60 4.73 -6.66
N GLY A 55 1.35 5.52 -7.44
CA GLY A 55 2.50 5.05 -8.20
C GLY A 55 3.78 5.07 -7.38
N GLY A 56 4.38 3.89 -7.14
CA GLY A 56 5.65 3.72 -6.43
C GLY A 56 6.67 2.88 -7.20
N GLY A 57 7.95 3.21 -7.05
CA GLY A 57 9.08 2.62 -7.78
C GLY A 57 9.62 3.53 -8.89
N GLY A 58 10.90 3.38 -9.23
CA GLY A 58 11.57 4.25 -10.22
C GLY A 58 10.93 4.21 -11.61
N ALA A 59 10.33 3.09 -11.99
CA ALA A 59 9.64 2.91 -13.28
C ALA A 59 8.14 3.24 -13.23
N ALA A 60 7.57 3.54 -12.06
CA ALA A 60 6.13 3.74 -11.91
C ALA A 60 5.61 4.85 -12.82
N GLY A 61 6.35 5.95 -12.93
CA GLY A 61 5.98 7.09 -13.77
C GLY A 61 5.85 6.75 -15.26
N LEU A 62 6.44 5.66 -15.74
CA LEU A 62 6.35 5.27 -17.15
C LEU A 62 4.98 4.73 -17.52
N ASN A 63 4.33 4.01 -16.60
CA ASN A 63 3.15 3.20 -16.94
C ASN A 63 1.92 3.46 -16.08
N SER A 64 2.07 4.12 -14.93
CA SER A 64 0.97 4.28 -13.96
C SER A 64 -0.23 5.00 -14.54
N THR A 65 -0.03 5.98 -15.43
CA THR A 65 -1.13 6.70 -16.08
C THR A 65 -1.99 5.75 -16.92
N PHE A 66 -1.36 4.88 -17.71
CA PHE A 66 -2.06 3.87 -18.51
C PHE A 66 -2.75 2.82 -17.63
N ILE A 67 -2.10 2.38 -16.57
CA ILE A 67 -2.68 1.44 -15.59
C ILE A 67 -3.92 2.06 -14.93
N ALA A 68 -3.81 3.30 -14.43
CA ALA A 68 -4.91 4.01 -13.79
C ALA A 68 -6.11 4.17 -14.74
N ARG A 69 -5.87 4.60 -15.99
CA ARG A 69 -6.92 4.68 -17.00
C ARG A 69 -7.58 3.32 -17.24
N ARG A 70 -6.76 2.28 -17.40
CA ARG A 70 -7.25 0.94 -17.74
C ARG A 70 -8.06 0.29 -16.61
N LEU A 71 -7.72 0.59 -15.36
CA LEU A 71 -8.48 0.20 -14.16
C LEU A 71 -9.70 1.09 -13.90
N GLY A 72 -9.82 2.24 -14.58
CA GLY A 72 -10.88 3.21 -14.33
C GLY A 72 -10.66 4.07 -13.07
N CYS A 73 -9.44 4.12 -12.52
CA CYS A 73 -9.13 4.94 -11.35
C CYS A 73 -9.29 6.43 -11.70
N PRO A 74 -10.09 7.21 -10.94
CA PRO A 74 -10.36 8.62 -11.25
C PRO A 74 -9.13 9.52 -11.06
N LYS A 75 -8.14 9.05 -10.28
CA LYS A 75 -6.91 9.78 -9.96
C LYS A 75 -5.74 8.81 -9.79
N LEU A 76 -4.57 9.30 -10.16
CA LEU A 76 -3.26 8.73 -9.88
C LEU A 76 -2.44 9.73 -9.09
N LEU A 77 -1.82 9.30 -8.00
CA LEU A 77 -0.86 10.07 -7.23
C LEU A 77 0.52 9.43 -7.36
N ILE A 78 1.50 10.17 -7.85
CA ILE A 78 2.92 9.80 -7.76
C ILE A 78 3.54 10.66 -6.66
N PRO A 79 3.83 10.10 -5.48
CA PRO A 79 4.42 10.85 -4.39
C PRO A 79 5.79 11.40 -4.79
N VAL A 80 6.23 12.46 -4.13
CA VAL A 80 7.61 12.96 -4.32
C VAL A 80 8.68 11.91 -4.00
N THR A 81 8.37 11.02 -3.06
CA THR A 81 9.18 9.86 -2.67
C THR A 81 8.92 8.62 -3.54
N GLY A 82 8.11 8.73 -4.59
CA GLY A 82 7.59 7.60 -5.36
C GLY A 82 8.68 6.63 -5.81
N ALA A 83 9.80 7.12 -6.35
CA ALA A 83 10.90 6.26 -6.80
C ALA A 83 11.52 5.38 -5.68
N GLY A 84 11.52 5.88 -4.45
CA GLY A 84 12.06 5.22 -3.26
C GLY A 84 10.97 4.86 -2.23
N LEU A 85 9.73 4.65 -2.67
CA LEU A 85 8.58 4.51 -1.78
C LEU A 85 8.77 3.41 -0.73
N SER A 86 9.39 2.28 -1.08
CA SER A 86 9.68 1.18 -0.14
C SER A 86 10.71 1.56 0.93
N ALA A 87 11.80 2.23 0.53
CA ALA A 87 12.82 2.69 1.48
C ALA A 87 12.27 3.81 2.38
N TYR A 88 11.42 4.67 1.81
CA TYR A 88 10.69 5.68 2.56
C TYR A 88 9.76 5.02 3.58
N GLY A 89 8.94 4.05 3.16
CA GLY A 89 8.08 3.23 4.03
C GLY A 89 8.86 2.67 5.22
N ALA A 90 9.96 1.96 4.95
CA ALA A 90 10.81 1.40 5.99
C ALA A 90 11.39 2.46 6.95
N ALA A 91 11.72 3.65 6.46
CA ALA A 91 12.23 4.75 7.29
C ALA A 91 11.15 5.42 8.15
N ILE A 92 9.87 5.28 7.78
CA ILE A 92 8.75 5.93 8.45
C ILE A 92 7.91 4.98 9.31
N SER A 93 8.06 3.67 9.13
CA SER A 93 7.36 2.65 9.90
C SER A 93 7.78 2.63 11.36
N ASP A 94 6.84 2.25 12.22
CA ASP A 94 7.13 1.91 13.61
C ASP A 94 7.96 0.62 13.67
N LEU A 95 8.79 0.52 14.71
CA LEU A 95 9.49 -0.72 15.01
C LEU A 95 8.50 -1.67 15.67
N THR A 96 8.22 -2.80 15.04
CA THR A 96 7.22 -3.77 15.52
C THR A 96 7.81 -5.15 15.81
N SER A 97 7.17 -5.88 16.71
CA SER A 97 7.42 -7.30 16.96
C SER A 97 6.16 -7.98 17.47
N GLU A 98 6.04 -9.29 17.23
CA GLU A 98 4.91 -10.09 17.72
C GLU A 98 5.42 -11.25 18.57
N PHE A 99 4.76 -11.46 19.71
CA PHE A 99 5.05 -12.56 20.62
C PHE A 99 3.81 -13.44 20.74
N ARG A 100 3.95 -14.71 20.38
CA ARG A 100 2.84 -15.67 20.34
C ARG A 100 3.03 -16.76 21.40
N SER A 101 1.92 -17.24 21.96
CA SER A 101 1.89 -18.35 22.90
C SER A 101 0.60 -19.14 22.77
N VAL A 102 0.74 -20.46 22.60
CA VAL A 102 -0.40 -21.38 22.55
C VAL A 102 -0.89 -21.61 23.98
N PHE A 103 -2.15 -21.27 24.23
CA PHE A 103 -2.84 -21.56 25.47
C PHE A 103 -4.30 -21.84 25.14
N PHE A 104 -4.67 -23.13 25.11
CA PHE A 104 -6.02 -23.54 24.77
C PHE A 104 -6.99 -23.18 25.91
N ALA A 105 -8.02 -22.41 25.59
CA ALA A 105 -9.11 -22.06 26.49
C ALA A 105 -10.45 -22.18 25.74
N THR A 106 -11.54 -22.31 26.50
CA THR A 106 -12.89 -22.34 25.93
C THR A 106 -13.80 -21.43 26.73
N SER A 107 -14.85 -20.91 26.10
CA SER A 107 -15.90 -20.16 26.81
C SER A 107 -16.61 -21.03 27.86
N ASP A 108 -16.79 -22.32 27.59
CA ASP A 108 -17.48 -23.25 28.50
C ASP A 108 -16.66 -23.62 29.75
N ASN A 109 -15.33 -23.65 29.63
CA ASN A 109 -14.41 -23.97 30.73
C ASN A 109 -13.27 -22.94 30.80
N TRP A 110 -13.64 -21.74 31.22
CA TRP A 110 -12.75 -20.59 31.23
C TRP A 110 -11.73 -20.59 32.37
N ASP A 111 -10.45 -20.86 32.05
CA ASP A 111 -9.33 -20.67 32.97
C ASP A 111 -8.83 -19.22 32.96
N ALA A 112 -9.57 -18.34 33.65
CA ALA A 112 -9.21 -16.94 33.78
C ALA A 112 -7.78 -16.72 34.34
N LYS A 113 -7.31 -17.60 35.24
CA LYS A 113 -5.98 -17.45 35.85
C LYS A 113 -4.89 -17.83 34.86
N GLY A 114 -5.06 -18.96 34.16
CA GLY A 114 -4.15 -19.42 33.12
C GLY A 114 -4.01 -18.43 31.97
N VAL A 115 -5.13 -17.94 31.44
CA VAL A 115 -5.11 -16.92 30.38
C VAL A 115 -4.40 -15.65 30.82
N ASN A 116 -4.71 -15.14 32.02
CA ASN A 116 -4.03 -13.95 32.55
C ASN A 116 -2.52 -14.16 32.73
N ASN A 117 -2.09 -15.35 33.16
CA ASN A 117 -0.66 -15.66 33.28
C ASN A 117 0.03 -15.78 31.91
N ASN A 118 -0.66 -16.35 30.92
CA ASN A 118 -0.18 -16.41 29.54
C ASN A 118 0.01 -15.01 28.96
N LEU A 119 -1.01 -14.15 29.07
CA LEU A 119 -0.95 -12.76 28.62
C LEU A 119 0.15 -11.97 29.34
N LYS A 120 0.36 -12.16 30.64
CA LYS A 120 1.48 -11.53 31.38
C LYS A 120 2.85 -11.96 30.86
N THR A 121 2.98 -13.22 30.42
CA THR A 121 4.22 -13.72 29.83
C THR A 121 4.50 -13.06 28.48
N LEU A 122 3.46 -12.88 27.66
CA LEU A 122 3.55 -12.14 26.40
C LEU A 122 3.84 -10.65 26.62
N GLU A 123 3.19 -10.03 27.61
CA GLU A 123 3.44 -8.64 28.00
C GLU A 123 4.89 -8.44 28.42
N ALA A 124 5.45 -9.34 29.22
CA ALA A 124 6.84 -9.24 29.66
C ALA A 124 7.83 -9.25 28.48
N ARG A 125 7.59 -10.09 27.46
CA ARG A 125 8.40 -10.13 26.23
C ARG A 125 8.25 -8.84 25.40
N ALA A 126 7.02 -8.34 25.28
CA ALA A 126 6.75 -7.07 24.61
C ALA A 126 7.42 -5.89 25.32
N LYS A 127 7.41 -5.86 26.66
CA LYS A 127 8.13 -4.86 27.46
C LYS A 127 9.64 -4.97 27.32
N GLU A 128 10.19 -6.18 27.31
CA GLU A 128 11.62 -6.40 27.05
C GLU A 128 12.04 -5.87 25.67
N PHE A 129 11.18 -6.03 24.65
CA PHE A 129 11.41 -5.45 23.32
C PHE A 129 11.43 -3.92 23.36
N ILE A 130 10.49 -3.29 24.06
CA ILE A 130 10.44 -1.83 24.26
C ILE A 130 11.72 -1.33 24.96
N ASP A 131 12.15 -2.02 26.01
CA ASP A 131 13.31 -1.63 26.81
C ASP A 131 14.65 -1.87 26.09
N SER A 132 14.66 -2.70 25.05
CA SER A 132 15.83 -3.06 24.25
C SER A 132 15.80 -2.42 22.85
N ALA A 133 15.22 -3.11 21.86
CA ALA A 133 15.20 -2.67 20.47
C ALA A 133 14.38 -1.39 20.27
N GLY A 134 13.28 -1.24 21.01
CA GLY A 134 12.44 -0.03 21.01
C GLY A 134 12.96 1.11 21.87
N LYS A 135 14.13 0.96 22.51
CA LYS A 135 14.62 1.94 23.47
C LYS A 135 14.78 3.32 22.82
N GLY A 136 14.16 4.32 23.44
CA GLY A 136 14.15 5.70 22.94
C GLY A 136 12.99 6.01 22.00
N SER A 137 12.02 5.10 21.84
CA SER A 137 10.75 5.39 21.19
C SER A 137 10.02 6.56 21.86
N VAL A 138 9.37 7.39 21.07
CA VAL A 138 8.53 8.52 21.52
C VAL A 138 7.27 8.00 22.20
N SER A 139 6.70 6.93 21.65
CA SER A 139 5.55 6.22 22.21
C SER A 139 5.68 4.73 21.90
N SER A 140 5.02 3.91 22.69
CA SER A 140 4.87 2.48 22.40
C SER A 140 3.46 2.00 22.76
N LYS A 141 2.99 0.99 22.05
CA LYS A 141 1.69 0.36 22.25
C LYS A 141 1.85 -1.16 22.20
N ILE A 142 1.09 -1.85 23.03
CA ILE A 142 0.97 -3.31 23.00
C ILE A 142 -0.51 -3.63 22.76
N GLU A 143 -0.78 -4.41 21.72
CA GLU A 143 -2.11 -4.89 21.37
C GLU A 143 -2.15 -6.40 21.52
N TYR A 144 -3.30 -6.92 21.94
CA TYR A 144 -3.48 -8.35 22.16
C TYR A 144 -4.53 -8.89 21.20
N THR A 145 -4.23 -10.02 20.59
CA THR A 145 -5.16 -10.77 19.76
C THR A 145 -5.17 -12.23 20.17
N VAL A 146 -6.25 -12.93 19.84
CA VAL A 146 -6.36 -14.38 20.02
C VAL A 146 -6.93 -15.01 18.76
N GLU A 147 -6.29 -16.09 18.30
CA GLU A 147 -6.86 -16.98 17.29
C GLU A 147 -7.99 -17.77 17.95
N ALA A 148 -9.22 -17.58 17.47
CA ALA A 148 -10.41 -18.23 18.00
C ALA A 148 -11.32 -18.78 16.90
N ARG A 149 -12.17 -19.75 17.28
CA ARG A 149 -13.13 -20.40 16.39
C ARG A 149 -14.31 -20.96 17.18
N TYR A 150 -15.43 -21.25 16.53
CA TYR A 150 -16.46 -22.08 17.16
C TYR A 150 -15.95 -23.51 17.33
N ALA A 151 -16.41 -24.20 18.37
CA ALA A 151 -16.10 -25.60 18.60
C ALA A 151 -16.41 -26.45 17.35
N GLY A 152 -15.40 -27.20 16.88
CA GLY A 152 -15.52 -28.05 15.69
C GLY A 152 -15.31 -27.34 14.34
N GLN A 153 -15.10 -26.02 14.31
CA GLN A 153 -14.61 -25.35 13.11
C GLN A 153 -13.15 -25.72 12.82
N VAL A 154 -12.80 -25.67 11.53
CA VAL A 154 -11.44 -26.03 11.04
C VAL A 154 -10.49 -24.83 11.08
N TRP A 155 -11.00 -23.62 10.89
CA TRP A 155 -10.20 -22.41 10.73
C TRP A 155 -10.44 -21.43 11.87
N GLU A 156 -9.36 -20.84 12.37
CA GLU A 156 -9.35 -19.76 13.33
C GLU A 156 -9.45 -18.39 12.65
N ILE A 157 -9.96 -17.40 13.39
CA ILE A 157 -9.91 -15.98 13.05
C ILE A 157 -9.16 -15.21 14.14
N ASP A 158 -8.50 -14.12 13.75
CA ASP A 158 -7.84 -13.21 14.69
C ASP A 158 -8.87 -12.31 15.38
N VAL A 159 -9.07 -12.50 16.67
CA VAL A 159 -9.98 -11.70 17.50
C VAL A 159 -9.16 -10.71 18.32
N PRO A 160 -9.34 -9.39 18.14
CA PRO A 160 -8.68 -8.39 18.98
C PRO A 160 -9.31 -8.38 20.38
N LEU A 161 -8.47 -8.33 21.42
CA LEU A 161 -8.95 -8.08 22.78
C LEU A 161 -9.15 -6.56 22.94
N ARG A 162 -10.32 -6.06 22.52
CA ARG A 162 -10.59 -4.61 22.43
C ARG A 162 -10.55 -3.96 23.81
N ASP A 163 -9.89 -2.81 23.92
CA ASP A 163 -9.72 -2.05 25.17
C ASP A 163 -9.08 -2.82 26.35
N PHE A 164 -8.45 -3.97 26.09
CA PHE A 164 -7.80 -4.77 27.13
C PHE A 164 -6.63 -4.03 27.77
N GLN A 165 -6.64 -3.97 29.11
CA GLN A 165 -5.54 -3.43 29.92
C GLN A 165 -5.40 -4.21 31.23
N PHE A 166 -4.17 -4.55 31.61
CA PHE A 166 -3.92 -5.15 32.92
C PHE A 166 -4.39 -4.22 34.04
N GLY A 167 -5.14 -4.79 35.00
CA GLY A 167 -5.71 -4.04 36.13
C GLY A 167 -7.10 -3.43 35.84
N LYS A 168 -7.55 -3.42 34.59
CA LYS A 168 -8.97 -3.17 34.24
C LYS A 168 -9.72 -4.50 34.13
N LYS A 169 -11.04 -4.45 34.35
CA LYS A 169 -11.91 -5.60 34.16
C LYS A 169 -12.13 -5.79 32.65
N TYR A 170 -11.56 -6.84 32.09
CA TYR A 170 -11.90 -7.39 30.77
C TYR A 170 -12.49 -8.77 30.99
N THR A 171 -13.69 -9.03 30.47
CA THR A 171 -14.44 -10.24 30.79
C THR A 171 -14.45 -11.23 29.63
N LEU A 172 -14.77 -12.49 29.94
CA LEU A 172 -14.95 -13.51 28.91
C LEU A 172 -16.08 -13.13 27.94
N GLU A 173 -17.16 -12.57 28.47
CA GLU A 173 -18.32 -12.16 27.66
C GLU A 173 -17.90 -11.12 26.62
N GLN A 174 -17.06 -10.15 26.99
CA GLN A 174 -16.53 -9.16 26.04
C GLN A 174 -15.68 -9.81 24.93
N LEU A 175 -14.85 -10.80 25.27
CA LEU A 175 -14.04 -11.51 24.27
C LEU A 175 -14.90 -12.36 23.33
N VAL A 176 -15.94 -12.99 23.85
CA VAL A 176 -16.90 -13.78 23.06
C VAL A 176 -17.72 -12.87 22.15
N ASP A 177 -18.15 -11.71 22.64
CA ASP A 177 -18.80 -10.67 21.83
C ASP A 177 -17.87 -10.16 20.72
N ASP A 178 -16.60 -9.84 21.05
CA ASP A 178 -15.58 -9.44 20.07
C ASP A 178 -15.41 -10.51 18.99
N PHE A 179 -15.41 -11.80 19.36
CA PHE A 179 -15.34 -12.91 18.40
C PHE A 179 -16.57 -12.99 17.49
N HIS A 180 -17.78 -12.89 18.05
CA HIS A 180 -19.01 -12.94 17.24
C HIS A 180 -19.11 -11.78 16.26
N GLU A 181 -18.66 -10.59 16.64
CA GLU A 181 -18.61 -9.42 15.76
C GLU A 181 -17.64 -9.67 14.60
N VAL A 182 -16.40 -10.09 14.88
CA VAL A 182 -15.41 -10.38 13.83
C VAL A 182 -15.85 -11.53 12.92
N HIS A 183 -16.43 -12.60 13.47
CA HIS A 183 -16.95 -13.71 12.68
C HIS A 183 -18.12 -13.26 11.77
N ASN A 184 -19.00 -12.38 12.27
CA ASN A 184 -20.07 -11.80 11.46
C ASN A 184 -19.53 -10.89 10.34
N ASP A 185 -18.49 -10.11 10.61
CA ASP A 185 -17.88 -9.25 9.60
C ASP A 185 -17.23 -10.05 8.46
N ILE A 186 -16.58 -11.17 8.79
CA ILE A 186 -15.88 -12.01 7.80
C ILE A 186 -16.85 -12.94 7.05
N PHE A 187 -17.82 -13.55 7.76
CA PHE A 187 -18.65 -14.64 7.21
C PHE A 187 -20.15 -14.35 7.19
N ALA A 188 -20.61 -13.19 7.68
CA ALA A 188 -22.02 -12.82 7.81
C ALA A 188 -22.87 -13.82 8.63
N ILE A 189 -22.23 -14.54 9.54
CA ILE A 189 -22.84 -15.57 10.40
C ILE A 189 -22.32 -15.35 11.82
N SER A 190 -23.18 -15.57 12.82
CA SER A 190 -22.78 -15.81 14.20
C SER A 190 -23.62 -16.96 14.78
N ASP A 191 -23.03 -17.70 15.72
CA ASP A 191 -23.69 -18.78 16.47
C ASP A 191 -23.49 -18.53 17.97
N PRO A 192 -24.30 -17.63 18.57
CA PRO A 192 -24.12 -17.20 19.96
C PRO A 192 -24.22 -18.32 20.99
N ASP A 193 -24.84 -19.45 20.62
CA ASP A 193 -25.05 -20.60 21.51
C ASP A 193 -23.85 -21.58 21.48
N SER A 194 -22.94 -21.44 20.50
CA SER A 194 -21.79 -22.31 20.34
C SER A 194 -20.60 -21.86 21.20
N SER A 195 -19.92 -22.83 21.82
CA SER A 195 -18.67 -22.57 22.54
C SER A 195 -17.60 -22.02 21.61
N VAL A 196 -16.86 -21.03 22.11
CA VAL A 196 -15.69 -20.45 21.45
C VAL A 196 -14.44 -21.15 21.98
N GLU A 197 -13.61 -21.66 21.06
CA GLU A 197 -12.28 -22.19 21.33
C GLU A 197 -11.24 -21.10 21.04
N MET A 198 -10.41 -20.78 22.03
CA MET A 198 -9.27 -19.87 21.90
C MET A 198 -7.98 -20.68 21.91
N VAL A 199 -7.12 -20.48 20.91
CA VAL A 199 -5.99 -21.38 20.66
C VAL A 199 -4.64 -20.67 20.88
N CYS A 200 -4.38 -19.61 20.13
CA CYS A 200 -3.10 -18.92 20.13
C CYS A 200 -3.29 -17.46 20.51
N TRP A 201 -2.53 -16.99 21.49
CA TRP A 201 -2.59 -15.61 21.98
C TRP A 201 -1.36 -14.86 21.51
N THR A 202 -1.56 -13.63 21.05
CA THR A 202 -0.50 -12.78 20.52
C THR A 202 -0.47 -11.46 21.27
N ALA A 203 0.73 -10.98 21.61
CA ALA A 203 0.99 -9.58 21.95
C ALA A 203 1.82 -8.97 20.82
N ALA A 204 1.22 -8.03 20.09
CA ALA A 204 1.87 -7.22 19.07
C ALA A 204 2.35 -5.92 19.71
N VAL A 205 3.64 -5.62 19.61
CA VAL A 205 4.22 -4.37 20.10
C VAL A 205 4.59 -3.48 18.93
N SER A 206 4.26 -2.19 19.04
CA SER A 206 4.72 -1.14 18.14
C SER A 206 5.42 -0.04 18.92
N CYS A 207 6.59 0.37 18.44
CA CYS A 207 7.43 1.41 19.01
C CYS A 207 7.62 2.53 17.99
N GLN A 208 7.04 3.69 18.28
CA GLN A 208 7.16 4.87 17.43
C GLN A 208 8.53 5.50 17.62
N MET A 209 9.43 5.33 16.66
CA MET A 209 10.83 5.78 16.78
C MET A 209 11.05 7.27 16.53
N ARG A 210 9.99 8.01 16.15
CA ARG A 210 10.05 9.42 15.74
C ARG A 210 8.82 10.19 16.21
N ALA A 211 8.97 11.48 16.44
CA ALA A 211 7.88 12.34 16.94
C ALA A 211 7.06 13.01 15.82
N GLU A 212 7.59 13.08 14.60
CA GLU A 212 6.96 13.79 13.48
C GLU A 212 6.35 12.84 12.44
N ASP A 213 5.12 13.14 12.05
CA ASP A 213 4.42 12.48 10.96
C ASP A 213 5.14 12.79 9.64
N GLY A 214 5.62 11.72 9.00
CA GLY A 214 6.50 11.78 7.86
C GLY A 214 5.90 12.42 6.62
N VAL A 215 6.05 13.73 6.49
CA VAL A 215 6.10 14.40 5.17
C VAL A 215 7.27 15.37 5.19
N ARG A 216 8.44 14.90 4.77
CA ARG A 216 9.51 15.83 4.40
C ARG A 216 9.14 16.43 3.05
N ASN A 217 8.88 17.74 3.03
CA ASN A 217 8.79 18.48 1.78
C ASN A 217 10.14 18.42 1.08
N VAL A 218 10.27 17.53 0.11
CA VAL A 218 11.43 17.49 -0.77
C VAL A 218 11.23 18.57 -1.81
N THR A 219 11.97 19.67 -1.68
CA THR A 219 11.92 20.77 -2.63
C THR A 219 12.87 20.46 -3.78
N PHE A 220 12.37 20.53 -5.02
CA PHE A 220 13.24 20.58 -6.20
C PHE A 220 13.43 22.04 -6.58
N SER A 221 14.68 22.45 -6.77
CA SER A 221 14.96 23.77 -7.33
C SER A 221 14.43 23.86 -8.76
N ALA A 222 13.76 24.97 -9.06
CA ALA A 222 13.52 25.36 -10.43
C ALA A 222 14.88 25.53 -11.16
N SER A 223 14.93 25.14 -12.42
CA SER A 223 16.06 25.43 -13.29
C SER A 223 15.72 26.59 -14.21
N ASP A 224 16.67 27.50 -14.43
CA ASP A 224 16.50 28.62 -15.38
C ASP A 224 16.49 28.18 -16.86
N LYS A 225 16.67 26.87 -17.14
CA LYS A 225 16.57 26.34 -18.51
C LYS A 225 15.11 26.20 -18.91
N SER A 226 14.78 26.73 -20.09
CA SER A 226 13.48 26.52 -20.74
C SER A 226 13.22 25.02 -20.94
N ASP A 227 11.97 24.59 -20.75
CA ASP A 227 11.53 23.21 -20.98
C ASP A 227 11.93 22.74 -22.40
N GLU A 228 12.72 21.66 -22.46
CA GLU A 228 13.08 20.99 -23.72
C GLU A 228 11.81 20.35 -24.32
N ARG A 229 11.72 20.25 -25.66
CA ARG A 229 10.66 19.47 -26.32
C ARG A 229 11.27 18.29 -27.06
N ARG A 230 10.67 17.12 -26.93
CA ARG A 230 11.04 15.91 -27.70
C ARG A 230 9.85 15.36 -28.47
N LEU A 231 10.10 14.73 -29.61
CA LEU A 231 9.08 13.96 -30.33
C LEU A 231 8.86 12.64 -29.59
N VAL A 232 7.65 12.45 -29.07
CA VAL A 232 7.24 11.26 -28.32
C VAL A 232 6.09 10.60 -29.08
N TYR A 233 6.16 9.29 -29.29
CA TYR A 233 5.07 8.54 -29.89
C TYR A 233 4.06 8.14 -28.81
N PHE A 234 2.81 8.55 -28.98
CA PHE A 234 1.68 8.09 -28.17
C PHE A 234 0.76 7.28 -29.07
N ASP A 235 0.33 6.10 -28.59
CA ASP A 235 -0.56 5.27 -29.37
C ASP A 235 -1.90 5.99 -29.63
N GLY A 236 -2.46 5.78 -30.82
CA GLY A 236 -3.64 6.53 -31.31
C GLY A 236 -3.40 8.00 -31.69
N HIS A 237 -2.27 8.61 -31.32
CA HIS A 237 -1.96 10.02 -31.58
C HIS A 237 -0.73 10.24 -32.46
N GLY A 238 0.09 9.22 -32.65
CA GLY A 238 1.34 9.31 -33.40
C GLY A 238 2.41 10.09 -32.64
N LYS A 239 3.34 10.72 -33.39
CA LYS A 239 4.45 11.48 -32.80
C LYS A 239 4.02 12.90 -32.48
N LEU A 240 4.06 13.26 -31.20
CA LEU A 240 3.75 14.60 -30.70
C LEU A 240 5.00 15.29 -30.17
N SER A 241 5.18 16.56 -30.49
CA SER A 241 6.16 17.41 -29.82
C SER A 241 5.71 17.61 -28.38
N THR A 242 6.42 17.03 -27.42
CA THR A 242 6.01 16.92 -26.01
C THR A 242 6.98 17.69 -25.13
N PRO A 243 6.51 18.59 -24.24
CA PRO A 243 7.36 19.29 -23.30
C PRO A 243 7.93 18.34 -22.25
N ILE A 244 9.21 18.53 -21.93
CA ILE A 244 9.91 17.86 -20.84
C ILE A 244 10.10 18.89 -19.74
N LYS A 245 9.37 18.69 -18.65
CA LYS A 245 9.36 19.58 -17.49
C LYS A 245 10.15 18.95 -16.37
N LYS A 246 11.05 19.72 -15.75
CA LYS A 246 11.56 19.35 -14.42
C LYS A 246 10.47 19.62 -13.40
N LEU A 247 10.32 18.73 -12.42
CA LEU A 247 9.26 18.87 -11.40
C LEU A 247 9.29 20.25 -10.70
N GLY A 248 10.48 20.76 -10.38
CA GLY A 248 10.66 22.08 -9.75
C GLY A 248 10.29 23.29 -10.63
N ASN A 249 10.08 23.11 -11.95
CA ASN A 249 9.63 24.17 -12.86
C ASN A 249 8.11 24.25 -12.98
N ILE A 250 7.37 23.28 -12.44
CA ILE A 250 5.93 23.22 -12.56
C ILE A 250 5.31 24.05 -11.44
N VAL A 251 4.38 24.93 -11.79
CA VAL A 251 3.67 25.77 -10.83
C VAL A 251 2.76 24.89 -9.97
N THR A 252 3.10 24.78 -8.68
CA THR A 252 2.28 24.10 -7.67
C THR A 252 0.85 24.65 -7.66
N GLY A 253 -0.14 23.78 -7.48
CA GLY A 253 -1.55 24.19 -7.42
C GLY A 253 -2.21 24.36 -8.79
N LYS A 254 -1.43 24.52 -9.87
CA LYS A 254 -1.96 24.73 -11.21
C LYS A 254 -2.23 23.39 -11.90
N LYS A 255 -3.43 23.23 -12.45
CA LYS A 255 -3.78 22.12 -13.33
C LYS A 255 -3.32 22.42 -14.76
N ASP A 256 -2.50 21.54 -15.33
CA ASP A 256 -2.03 21.56 -16.71
C ASP A 256 -2.59 20.35 -17.49
N LEU A 257 -2.56 20.41 -18.82
CA LEU A 257 -2.99 19.35 -19.73
C LEU A 257 -1.78 18.58 -20.26
N GLY A 258 -1.97 17.30 -20.55
CA GLY A 258 -1.04 16.49 -21.33
C GLY A 258 -1.03 16.86 -22.83
N PRO A 259 -0.12 16.27 -23.62
CA PRO A 259 0.95 15.38 -23.19
C PRO A 259 2.10 16.16 -22.52
N ALA A 260 2.73 15.55 -21.54
CA ALA A 260 3.93 16.07 -20.88
C ALA A 260 4.80 14.92 -20.34
N ILE A 261 6.11 15.15 -20.30
CA ILE A 261 7.04 14.30 -19.55
C ILE A 261 7.52 15.11 -18.35
N VAL A 262 7.29 14.60 -17.14
CA VAL A 262 7.81 15.22 -15.91
C VAL A 262 9.00 14.41 -15.41
N GLU A 263 10.17 15.03 -15.37
CA GLU A 263 11.41 14.39 -14.92
C GLU A 263 11.77 14.82 -13.50
N THR A 264 12.15 13.84 -12.69
CA THR A 264 12.86 14.03 -11.43
C THR A 264 14.23 13.34 -11.51
N PRO A 265 15.14 13.56 -10.55
CA PRO A 265 16.40 12.80 -10.50
C PRO A 265 16.21 11.28 -10.36
N PHE A 266 15.02 10.80 -9.97
CA PHE A 266 14.79 9.42 -9.58
C PHE A 266 13.72 8.70 -10.42
N THR A 267 12.90 9.43 -11.19
CA THR A 267 11.88 8.85 -12.06
C THR A 267 11.51 9.78 -13.21
N THR A 268 10.88 9.21 -14.23
CA THR A 268 10.28 9.92 -15.36
C THR A 268 8.80 9.58 -15.40
N ILE A 269 7.95 10.60 -15.34
CA ILE A 269 6.50 10.47 -15.33
C ILE A 269 5.97 10.85 -16.71
N VAL A 270 5.29 9.90 -17.35
CA VAL A 270 4.64 10.07 -18.65
C VAL A 270 3.19 10.43 -18.43
N ILE A 271 2.81 11.60 -18.92
CA ILE A 271 1.44 12.11 -18.92
C ILE A 271 1.03 12.19 -20.38
N ASP A 272 0.08 11.35 -20.76
CA ASP A 272 -0.33 11.20 -22.13
C ASP A 272 -1.41 12.24 -22.51
N PRO A 273 -1.78 12.36 -23.80
CA PRO A 273 -2.56 13.48 -24.31
C PRO A 273 -3.94 13.70 -23.67
N GLU A 274 -4.61 12.63 -23.24
CA GLU A 274 -5.96 12.71 -22.67
C GLU A 274 -5.94 13.06 -21.18
N ALA A 275 -4.80 12.90 -20.53
CA ALA A 275 -4.65 13.15 -19.10
C ALA A 275 -4.46 14.64 -18.79
N SER A 276 -4.83 15.01 -17.58
CA SER A 276 -4.47 16.29 -16.96
C SER A 276 -3.71 16.05 -15.68
N TYR A 277 -2.94 17.03 -15.22
CA TYR A 277 -2.09 16.85 -14.05
C TYR A 277 -1.86 18.13 -13.26
N GLN A 278 -1.41 17.97 -12.03
CA GLN A 278 -1.12 19.05 -11.10
C GLN A 278 -0.01 18.61 -10.14
N VAL A 279 0.83 19.57 -9.73
CA VAL A 279 1.77 19.36 -8.62
C VAL A 279 1.14 19.90 -7.34
N SER A 280 1.05 19.06 -6.31
CA SER A 280 0.54 19.43 -4.98
C SER A 280 1.61 20.15 -4.15
N GLU A 281 1.20 20.72 -3.00
CA GLU A 281 2.11 21.44 -2.10
C GLU A 281 3.25 20.58 -1.54
N ASN A 282 3.03 19.27 -1.38
CA ASN A 282 4.06 18.30 -0.99
C ASN A 282 4.86 17.75 -2.18
N ASN A 283 4.81 18.41 -3.35
CA ASN A 283 5.50 18.05 -4.59
C ASN A 283 5.14 16.67 -5.15
N SER A 284 3.97 16.14 -4.80
CA SER A 284 3.42 14.96 -5.47
C SER A 284 2.79 15.35 -6.80
N VAL A 285 2.86 14.46 -7.79
CA VAL A 285 2.19 14.66 -9.08
C VAL A 285 0.85 13.94 -9.03
N ILE A 286 -0.22 14.71 -9.12
CA ILE A 286 -1.59 14.21 -9.25
C ILE A 286 -1.94 14.20 -10.74
N ILE A 287 -2.42 13.07 -11.23
CA ILE A 287 -2.81 12.86 -12.62
C ILE A 287 -4.27 12.40 -12.63
N TRP A 288 -5.06 13.02 -13.51
CA TRP A 288 -6.39 12.55 -13.89
C TRP A 288 -6.25 11.91 -15.26
N PRO A 289 -6.27 10.56 -15.34
CA PRO A 289 -6.08 9.83 -16.58
C PRO A 289 -7.20 10.05 -17.60
#